data_AF-A0A837HU54-F1
#
_entry.id   AF-A0A837HU54-F1
#
_cell.length_a   1.000
_cell.length_b   1.000
_cell.length_c   1.000
_cell.angle_alpha   90.00
_cell.angle_beta   90.00
_cell.angle_gamma   90.00
#
_symmetry.space_group_name_H-M   'P 1'
#
loop_
_entity.id
_entity.type
_entity.pdbx_description
1 polymer ?
#
loop_
_entity_poly.entity_id
_entity_poly.type
_entity_poly.pdbx_seq_one_letter_code
_entity_poly.pdbx_strand_id
1 'polypeptide(L)' 'MFVAEAFTNRKGVYVPIEKTVDSFEQILAGDYDSVDESAFYMVGDISTVKK' A
#
# COMPACT_ATOMS: atom_id res chain seq x y z
N MET A 1 4.66 -14.74 -9.24
CA MET A 1 6.12 -14.57 -9.31
C MET A 1 6.39 -13.08 -9.30
N PHE A 2 7.14 -12.58 -8.31
CA PHE A 2 7.50 -11.16 -8.22
C PHE A 2 8.96 -10.99 -8.66
N VAL A 3 9.17 -10.21 -9.72
CA VAL A 3 10.45 -10.15 -10.44
C VAL A 3 11.53 -9.32 -9.73
N ALA A 4 11.12 -8.34 -8.93
CA ALA A 4 12.04 -7.42 -8.25
C ALA A 4 12.58 -7.96 -6.92
N GLU A 5 11.98 -9.01 -6.35
CA GLU A 5 12.41 -9.58 -5.07
C GLU A 5 13.86 -10.05 -5.10
N ALA A 6 14.28 -10.66 -6.21
CA ALA A 6 15.64 -11.20 -6.39
C ALA A 6 16.74 -10.13 -6.31
N PHE A 7 16.41 -8.86 -6.58
CA PHE A 7 17.36 -7.75 -6.61
C PHE A 7 17.24 -6.81 -5.41
N THR A 8 16.05 -6.71 -4.83
CA THR A 8 15.75 -5.73 -3.78
C THR A 8 15.66 -6.34 -2.39
N ASN A 9 15.55 -7.68 -2.30
CA ASN A 9 15.26 -8.41 -1.06
C ASN A 9 13.98 -7.93 -0.34
N ARG A 10 13.08 -7.26 -1.07
CA ARG A 10 11.77 -6.78 -0.59
C ARG A 10 10.70 -7.62 -1.25
N LYS A 11 9.80 -8.19 -0.44
CA LYS A 11 8.68 -9.00 -0.94
C LYS A 11 7.72 -8.15 -1.76
N GLY A 12 7.37 -8.62 -2.95
CA GLY A 12 6.31 -8.07 -3.76
C GLY A 12 4.95 -8.43 -3.19
N VAL A 13 3.98 -7.54 -3.39
CA VAL A 13 2.60 -7.73 -2.96
C VAL A 13 1.71 -7.61 -4.18
N TYR A 14 0.83 -8.59 -4.38
CA TYR A 14 -0.23 -8.49 -5.38
C TYR A 14 -1.47 -7.91 -4.70
N VAL A 15 -1.97 -6.81 -5.23
CA VAL A 15 -3.17 -6.14 -4.70
C VAL A 15 -4.33 -6.38 -5.67
N PRO A 16 -5.41 -7.06 -5.24
CA PRO A 16 -6.62 -7.19 -6.04
C PRO A 16 -7.29 -5.84 -6.27
N ILE A 17 -8.01 -5.70 -7.40
CA ILE A 17 -8.67 -4.44 -7.79
C ILE A 17 -9.61 -3.92 -6.68
N GLU A 18 -10.41 -4.81 -6.07
CA GLU A 18 -11.33 -4.43 -5.00
C GLU A 18 -10.60 -3.78 -3.82
N LYS A 19 -9.41 -4.29 -3.47
CA LYS A 19 -8.57 -3.74 -2.41
C LYS A 19 -7.91 -2.43 -2.80
N THR A 20 -7.53 -2.27 -4.07
CA THR A 20 -7.02 -1.00 -4.58
C THR A 20 -8.07 0.09 -4.46
N VAL A 21 -9.29 -0.16 -4.92
CA VAL A 21 -10.38 0.84 -4.89
C VAL A 21 -10.71 1.24 -3.45
N ASP A 22 -10.92 0.27 -2.56
CA ASP A 22 -11.18 0.50 -1.12
C ASP A 22 -10.04 1.30 -0.44
N SER A 23 -8.78 0.98 -0.76
CA SER A 23 -7.62 1.70 -0.23
C SER A 23 -7.61 3.18 -0.60
N PHE A 24 -7.88 3.50 -1.86
CA PHE A 24 -7.90 4.88 -2.33
C PHE A 24 -9.14 5.65 -1.83
N GLU A 25 -10.28 4.97 -1.68
CA GLU A 25 -11.48 5.57 -1.09
C GLU A 25 -11.23 6.03 0.35
N GLN A 26 -10.57 5.21 1.17
CA GLN A 26 -10.22 5.58 2.56
C GLN A 26 -9.23 6.75 2.63
N ILE A 27 -8.25 6.80 1.73
CA ILE A 27 -7.35 7.95 1.64
C ILE A 27 -8.14 9.23 1.30
N LEU A 28 -9.04 9.16 0.31
CA LEU A 28 -9.86 10.31 -0.10
C LEU A 28 -10.89 10.73 0.95
N ALA A 29 -11.33 9.81 1.80
CA ALA A 29 -12.21 10.09 2.94
C ALA A 29 -11.49 10.82 4.09
N GLY A 30 -10.15 10.92 4.06
CA GLY A 30 -9.33 11.54 5.10
C GLY A 30 -9.00 10.62 6.28
N ASP A 31 -9.27 9.31 6.16
CA ASP A 31 -9.09 8.34 7.26
C ASP A 31 -7.61 8.12 7.65
N TYR A 32 -6.69 8.62 6.83
CA TYR A 32 -5.24 8.48 6.97
C TYR A 32 -4.49 9.83 6.89
N ASP A 33 -5.18 10.96 7.06
CA ASP A 33 -4.57 12.30 6.98
C ASP A 33 -3.50 12.58 8.05
N SER A 34 -3.54 11.83 9.16
CA SER A 34 -2.52 11.91 10.23
C SER A 34 -1.24 11.14 9.90
N VAL A 35 -1.22 10.37 8.83
CA VAL A 35 -0.11 9.50 8.46
C VAL A 35 0.86 10.23 7.54
N ASP A 36 2.16 10.11 7.83
CA ASP A 36 3.21 10.67 6.98
C ASP A 36 3.23 10.05 5.58
N GLU A 37 3.47 10.87 4.56
CA GLU A 37 3.48 10.44 3.15
C GLU A 37 4.47 9.28 2.88
N SER A 38 5.57 9.21 3.62
CA SER A 38 6.55 8.14 3.48
C SER A 38 6.01 6.76 3.84
N ALA A 39 4.95 6.69 4.65
CA ALA A 39 4.31 5.43 5.04
C ALA A 39 3.55 4.76 3.90
N PHE A 40 3.23 5.51 2.83
CA PHE A 40 2.56 4.99 1.63
C PHE A 40 3.55 4.49 0.57
N TYR A 41 4.85 4.60 0.80
CA TYR A 41 5.87 4.22 -0.17
C TYR A 41 6.23 2.73 -0.12
N MET A 42 6.18 2.07 -1.27
CA MET A 42 6.51 0.64 -1.44
C MET A 42 5.74 -0.30 -0.52
N VAL A 43 4.47 0.02 -0.31
CA VAL A 43 3.52 -0.79 0.45
C VAL A 43 2.57 -1.55 -0.49
N GLY A 44 1.78 -2.45 0.08
CA GLY A 44 0.77 -3.22 -0.65
C GLY A 44 -0.55 -2.44 -0.76
N ASP A 45 -1.53 -2.87 0.02
CA ASP A 45 -2.78 -2.14 0.21
C ASP A 45 -2.72 -1.23 1.46
N ILE A 46 -3.79 -0.47 1.70
CA ILE A 46 -3.86 0.47 2.82
C ILE A 46 -3.75 -0.20 4.20
N SER A 47 -3.99 -1.52 4.32
CA SER A 47 -3.90 -2.24 5.60
C SER A 47 -2.47 -2.31 6.14
N THR A 48 -1.48 -2.12 5.25
CA THR A 48 -0.06 -2.10 5.61
C THR A 48 0.41 -0.74 6.13
N VAL A 49 -0.42 0.30 5.96
CA VAL A 49 -0.18 1.65 6.49
C VAL A 49 -0.81 1.74 7.89
N LYS A 50 0.01 2.07 8.90
CA LYS A 50 -0.47 2.25 10.27
C LYS A 50 -0.93 3.69 10.47
N LYS A 51 -2.14 3.84 11.03
CA LYS A 51 -2.74 5.12 11.42
C LYS A 51 -2.00 5.78 12.57
#